data_AF-A0A940EES1-F1
#
_entry.id   AF-A0A940EES1-F1
#
_cell.length_a   1.000
_cell.length_b   1.000
_cell.length_c   1.000
_cell.angle_alpha   90.00
_cell.angle_beta   90.00
_cell.angle_gamma   90.00
#
_symmetry.space_group_name_H-M   'P 1'
#
loop_
_entity.id
_entity.type
_entity.pdbx_description
1 polymer ?
#
loop_
_entity_poly.entity_id
_entity_poly.type
_entity_poly.pdbx_seq_one_letter_code
_entity_poly.pdbx_strand_id
1 'polypeptide(L)'
;MGALILLIAAGFVSGMLNAVAGGGTFVSLPALIWTGVPPVSANATATLSALPGYAAGAWGFRHDILQEGDLALRTILLISGLGSIAGALLLIVTPGDAFLAIVPWLLLLATALFAGGPAILRAIRRRGVSDMGPAISVGVVLAVSIYGGYFNGGLGIMLLAAFGLIGYTNLHAMNGLKNVLSALLSLVSSVAFVLADMISWHEAGLLAASAALGGYVGARVSRGIRRLDLLRMFITGVGTATTIAFFLR
;
A
#
# COMPACT_ATOMS: atom_id res chain seq x y z
N MET A 1 -9.89 15.60 -22.60
CA MET A 1 -8.96 16.41 -21.77
C MET A 1 -9.19 16.25 -20.27
N GLY A 2 -10.44 16.21 -19.78
CA GLY A 2 -10.71 16.03 -18.34
C GLY A 2 -10.10 14.77 -17.70
N ALA A 3 -10.21 13.61 -18.38
CA ALA A 3 -9.63 12.34 -17.89
C ALA A 3 -8.11 12.39 -17.70
N LEU A 4 -7.38 12.98 -18.66
CA LEU A 4 -5.93 13.18 -18.60
C LEU A 4 -5.51 14.06 -17.42
N ILE A 5 -6.18 15.20 -17.24
CA ILE A 5 -5.91 16.11 -16.13
C ILE A 5 -6.18 15.42 -14.79
N LEU A 6 -7.28 14.65 -14.70
CA LEU A 6 -7.61 13.88 -13.51
C LEU A 6 -6.53 12.85 -13.18
N LEU A 7 -6.06 12.06 -14.15
CA LEU A 7 -5.02 11.04 -13.93
C LEU A 7 -3.67 11.67 -13.56
N ILE A 8 -3.31 12.80 -14.18
CA ILE A 8 -2.08 13.51 -13.84
C ILE A 8 -2.14 14.06 -12.41
N ALA A 9 -3.25 14.72 -12.05
CA ALA A 9 -3.45 15.24 -10.70
C ALA A 9 -3.50 14.11 -9.66
N ALA A 10 -4.26 13.05 -9.94
CA ALA A 10 -4.38 11.89 -9.07
C ALA A 10 -3.04 11.17 -8.92
N GLY A 11 -2.28 11.01 -10.00
CA GLY A 11 -0.95 10.42 -9.98
C GLY A 11 0.02 11.27 -9.17
N PHE A 12 0.04 12.58 -9.37
CA PHE A 12 0.88 13.49 -8.58
C PHE A 12 0.57 13.41 -7.07
N VAL A 13 -0.71 13.50 -6.70
CA VAL A 13 -1.12 13.36 -5.28
C VAL A 13 -0.81 11.96 -4.75
N SER A 14 -1.09 10.91 -5.52
CA SER A 14 -0.78 9.52 -5.16
C SER A 14 0.71 9.34 -4.87
N GLY A 15 1.57 9.87 -5.75
CA GLY A 15 3.02 9.87 -5.58
C GLY A 15 3.46 10.60 -4.31
N MET A 16 2.93 11.80 -4.06
CA MET A 16 3.20 12.53 -2.82
C MET A 16 2.81 11.70 -1.59
N LEU A 17 1.61 11.12 -1.58
CA LEU A 17 1.11 10.32 -0.47
C LEU A 17 1.94 9.06 -0.24
N ASN A 18 2.38 8.39 -1.32
CA ASN A 18 3.24 7.22 -1.22
C ASN A 18 4.63 7.55 -0.66
N ALA A 19 5.23 8.66 -1.07
CA ALA A 19 6.51 9.12 -0.53
C ALA A 19 6.45 9.44 0.97
N VAL A 20 5.27 9.86 1.47
CA VAL A 20 5.11 10.35 2.83
C VAL A 20 4.57 9.29 3.79
N ALA A 21 3.57 8.52 3.38
CA ALA A 21 2.79 7.69 4.29
C ALA A 21 2.25 6.37 3.70
N GLY A 22 2.33 6.17 2.38
CA GLY A 22 1.94 4.91 1.72
C GLY A 22 0.44 4.77 1.41
N GLY A 23 -0.26 5.88 1.16
CA GLY A 23 -1.71 5.90 0.89
C GLY A 23 -2.12 6.31 -0.52
N GLY A 24 -1.20 6.33 -1.49
CA GLY A 24 -1.44 6.88 -2.82
C GLY A 24 -2.53 6.16 -3.61
N THR A 25 -2.71 4.86 -3.40
CA THR A 25 -3.73 4.05 -4.06
C THR A 25 -5.16 4.52 -3.76
N PHE A 26 -5.39 5.17 -2.62
CA PHE A 26 -6.70 5.77 -2.28
C PHE A 26 -7.12 6.89 -3.23
N VAL A 27 -6.18 7.43 -4.00
CA VAL A 27 -6.41 8.49 -4.98
C VAL A 27 -6.33 7.95 -6.40
N SER A 28 -5.37 7.08 -6.70
CA SER A 28 -5.20 6.57 -8.08
C SER A 28 -6.29 5.59 -8.50
N LEU A 29 -6.77 4.71 -7.62
CA LEU A 29 -7.80 3.72 -7.98
C LEU A 29 -9.15 4.37 -8.36
N PRO A 30 -9.72 5.29 -7.57
CA PRO A 30 -10.94 5.99 -7.95
C PRO A 30 -10.78 6.79 -9.24
N ALA A 31 -9.61 7.44 -9.42
CA ALA A 31 -9.34 8.22 -10.62
C ALA A 31 -9.36 7.34 -11.88
N LEU A 32 -8.72 6.17 -11.85
CA LEU A 32 -8.74 5.20 -12.95
C LEU A 32 -10.14 4.70 -13.27
N ILE A 33 -10.92 4.35 -12.24
CA ILE A 33 -12.31 3.90 -12.40
C ILE A 33 -13.16 5.02 -13.01
N TRP A 34 -12.97 6.27 -12.59
CA TRP A 34 -13.68 7.42 -13.17
C TRP A 34 -13.28 7.72 -14.61
N THR A 35 -12.06 7.38 -15.03
CA THR A 35 -11.67 7.48 -16.44
C THR A 35 -12.18 6.32 -17.30
N GLY A 36 -12.92 5.38 -16.73
CA GLY A 36 -13.56 4.28 -17.45
C GLY A 36 -12.74 2.99 -17.48
N VAL A 37 -11.64 2.91 -16.73
CA VAL A 37 -10.86 1.67 -16.61
C VAL A 37 -11.64 0.67 -15.75
N PRO A 38 -11.79 -0.61 -16.19
CA PRO A 38 -12.44 -1.64 -15.41
C PRO A 38 -11.83 -1.75 -14.00
N PRO A 39 -12.61 -1.98 -12.93
CA PRO A 39 -12.14 -1.91 -11.55
C PRO A 39 -10.91 -2.77 -11.23
N VAL A 40 -10.88 -3.99 -11.76
CA VAL A 40 -9.77 -4.93 -11.54
C VAL A 40 -8.50 -4.47 -12.29
N SER A 41 -8.66 -4.03 -13.54
CA SER A 41 -7.59 -3.42 -14.35
C SER A 41 -7.08 -2.12 -13.74
N ALA A 42 -7.96 -1.31 -13.13
CA ALA A 42 -7.60 -0.08 -12.44
C ALA A 42 -6.71 -0.36 -11.24
N ASN A 43 -7.05 -1.38 -10.44
CA ASN A 43 -6.22 -1.80 -9.31
C ASN A 43 -4.86 -2.37 -9.76
N ALA A 44 -4.87 -3.21 -10.79
CA ALA A 44 -3.66 -3.74 -11.39
C ALA A 44 -2.73 -2.62 -11.92
N THR A 45 -3.31 -1.67 -12.65
CA THR A 45 -2.61 -0.49 -13.20
C THR A 45 -2.07 0.41 -12.11
N ALA A 46 -2.83 0.67 -11.05
CA ALA A 46 -2.37 1.45 -9.90
C ALA A 46 -1.21 0.78 -9.16
N THR A 47 -1.26 -0.55 -9.01
CA THR A 47 -0.19 -1.34 -8.38
C THR A 47 1.11 -1.25 -9.18
N LEU A 48 1.05 -1.44 -10.49
CA LEU A 48 2.20 -1.29 -11.38
C LEU A 48 2.76 0.13 -11.34
N SER A 49 1.89 1.14 -11.36
CA SER A 49 2.29 2.55 -11.35
C SER A 49 3.00 2.97 -10.05
N ALA A 50 2.70 2.29 -8.93
CA ALA A 50 3.32 2.57 -7.64
C ALA A 50 4.71 1.90 -7.46
N LEU A 51 5.01 0.86 -8.25
CA LEU A 51 6.22 0.05 -8.16
C LEU A 51 7.52 0.88 -8.17
N PRO A 52 7.73 1.87 -9.07
CA PRO A 52 8.95 2.68 -9.05
C PRO A 52 9.14 3.44 -7.74
N GLY A 53 8.05 3.94 -7.14
CA GLY A 53 8.09 4.65 -5.86
C GLY A 53 8.47 3.72 -4.71
N TYR A 54 7.90 2.52 -4.67
CA TYR A 54 8.27 1.53 -3.66
C TYR A 54 9.70 1.03 -3.84
N ALA A 55 10.17 0.81 -5.08
CA ALA A 55 11.54 0.42 -5.38
C ALA A 55 12.55 1.49 -4.93
N ALA A 56 12.26 2.76 -5.21
CA ALA A 56 13.08 3.88 -4.74
C ALA A 56 13.10 3.97 -3.20
N GLY A 57 11.96 3.76 -2.54
CA GLY A 57 11.87 3.67 -1.08
C GLY A 57 12.67 2.49 -0.51
N ALA A 58 12.57 1.31 -1.12
CA ALA A 58 13.33 0.13 -0.73
C ALA A 58 14.83 0.36 -0.84
N TRP A 59 15.27 1.00 -1.94
CA TRP A 59 16.67 1.38 -2.13
C TRP A 59 17.14 2.42 -1.10
N GLY A 60 16.32 3.46 -0.84
CA GLY A 60 16.66 4.53 0.09
C GLY A 60 16.85 4.05 1.53
N PHE A 61 15.99 3.13 1.98
CA PHE A 61 16.01 2.59 3.35
C PHE A 61 16.73 1.23 3.47
N ARG A 62 17.53 0.84 2.46
CA ARG A 62 18.18 -0.48 2.41
C ARG A 62 19.12 -0.78 3.58
N HIS A 63 19.69 0.27 4.19
CA HIS A 63 20.61 0.13 5.33
C HIS A 63 19.88 0.16 6.69
N ASP A 64 18.60 0.50 6.70
CA ASP A 64 17.82 0.61 7.93
C ASP A 64 17.17 -0.74 8.31
N ILE A 65 17.34 -1.78 7.49
CA ILE A 65 16.73 -3.10 7.70
C ILE A 65 17.48 -3.82 8.83
N LEU A 66 16.84 -3.90 9.99
CA LEU A 66 17.29 -4.70 11.12
C LEU A 66 16.34 -5.89 11.29
N GLN A 67 16.91 -7.05 11.63
CA GLN A 67 16.12 -8.21 12.00
C GLN A 67 15.60 -8.00 13.43
N GLU A 68 14.27 -7.95 13.56
CA GLU A 68 13.56 -7.92 14.83
C GLU A 68 12.48 -9.01 14.83
N GLY A 69 12.04 -9.40 16.03
CA GLY A 69 11.05 -10.47 16.22
C GLY A 69 11.58 -11.88 15.91
N ASP A 70 10.68 -12.86 16.06
CA ASP A 70 11.00 -14.29 15.97
C ASP A 70 11.25 -14.82 14.54
N LEU A 71 10.89 -14.05 13.50
CA LEU A 71 10.98 -14.50 12.11
C LEU A 71 12.26 -14.03 11.42
N ALA A 72 12.97 -14.96 10.80
CA ALA A 72 14.08 -14.63 9.92
C ALA A 72 13.60 -13.81 8.71
N LEU A 73 14.39 -12.80 8.31
CA LEU A 73 14.08 -11.94 7.16
C LEU A 73 13.79 -12.74 5.88
N ARG A 74 14.54 -13.83 5.64
CA ARG A 74 14.32 -14.73 4.48
C ARG A 74 12.93 -15.35 4.52
N THR A 75 12.47 -15.78 5.68
CA THR A 75 11.14 -16.38 5.88
C THR A 75 10.05 -15.34 5.62
N ILE A 76 10.21 -14.11 6.11
CA ILE A 76 9.30 -13.00 5.84
C ILE A 76 9.21 -12.75 4.33
N LEU A 77 10.34 -12.63 3.63
CA LEU A 77 10.39 -12.40 2.19
C LEU A 77 9.71 -13.53 1.39
N LEU A 78 9.97 -14.79 1.74
CA LEU A 78 9.38 -15.94 1.06
C LEU A 78 7.86 -16.00 1.26
N ILE A 79 7.38 -15.89 2.50
CA ILE A 79 5.95 -15.88 2.82
C ILE A 79 5.26 -14.70 2.14
N SER A 80 5.93 -13.54 2.12
CA SER A 80 5.42 -12.33 1.49
C SER A 80 5.27 -12.49 -0.02
N GLY A 81 6.27 -13.09 -0.68
CA GLY A 81 6.19 -13.42 -2.10
C GLY A 81 5.05 -14.41 -2.40
N LEU A 82 4.95 -15.51 -1.65
CA LEU A 82 3.88 -16.50 -1.82
C LEU A 82 2.49 -15.92 -1.57
N GLY A 83 2.34 -15.13 -0.50
CA GLY A 83 1.11 -14.41 -0.20
C GLY A 83 0.74 -13.44 -1.31
N SER A 84 1.71 -12.71 -1.85
CA SER A 84 1.48 -11.79 -2.98
C SER A 84 1.00 -12.51 -4.23
N ILE A 85 1.60 -13.67 -4.57
CA ILE A 85 1.14 -14.51 -5.69
C ILE A 85 -0.32 -14.94 -5.45
N ALA A 86 -0.62 -15.46 -4.27
CA ALA A 86 -1.98 -15.90 -3.94
C ALA A 86 -2.99 -14.74 -4.02
N GLY A 87 -2.63 -13.56 -3.51
CA GLY A 87 -3.45 -12.35 -3.60
C GLY A 87 -3.65 -11.86 -5.04
N ALA A 88 -2.60 -11.88 -5.86
CA ALA A 88 -2.68 -11.49 -7.27
C ALA A 88 -3.56 -12.46 -8.07
N LEU A 89 -3.39 -13.77 -7.86
CA LEU A 89 -4.24 -14.79 -8.48
C LEU A 89 -5.69 -14.64 -8.06
N LEU A 90 -5.95 -14.35 -6.77
CA LEU A 90 -7.29 -14.07 -6.28
C LEU A 90 -7.90 -12.87 -6.99
N LEU A 91 -7.14 -11.80 -7.22
CA LEU A 91 -7.62 -10.64 -7.97
C LEU A 91 -7.93 -11.00 -9.43
N ILE A 92 -7.06 -11.76 -10.09
CA ILE A 92 -7.23 -12.17 -11.50
C ILE A 92 -8.53 -12.95 -11.70
N VAL A 93 -8.90 -13.82 -10.75
CA VAL A 93 -10.14 -14.60 -10.83
C VAL A 93 -11.37 -13.88 -10.25
N THR A 94 -11.20 -12.69 -9.66
CA THR A 94 -12.31 -11.94 -9.07
C THR A 94 -13.09 -11.18 -10.16
N PRO A 95 -14.42 -11.40 -10.27
CA PRO A 95 -15.27 -10.60 -11.15
C PRO A 95 -15.28 -9.11 -10.75
N GLY A 96 -15.37 -8.20 -11.72
CA GLY A 96 -15.34 -6.75 -11.48
C GLY A 96 -16.39 -6.26 -10.48
N ASP A 97 -17.60 -6.80 -10.52
CA ASP A 97 -18.69 -6.42 -9.62
C ASP A 97 -18.42 -6.87 -8.18
N ALA A 98 -17.88 -8.09 -8.02
CA ALA A 98 -17.45 -8.60 -6.71
C ALA A 98 -16.31 -7.76 -6.15
N PHE A 99 -15.35 -7.35 -6.99
CA PHE A 99 -14.28 -6.45 -6.58
C PHE A 99 -14.85 -5.11 -6.10
N LEU A 100 -15.76 -4.49 -6.85
CA LEU A 100 -16.40 -3.23 -6.45
C LEU A 100 -17.15 -3.33 -5.12
N ALA A 101 -17.81 -4.47 -4.85
CA ALA A 101 -18.47 -4.70 -3.57
C ALA A 101 -17.49 -4.82 -2.40
N ILE A 102 -16.28 -5.36 -2.64
CA ILE A 102 -15.24 -5.59 -1.62
C ILE A 102 -14.39 -4.32 -1.38
N VAL A 103 -14.13 -3.51 -2.41
CA VAL A 103 -13.30 -2.30 -2.34
C VAL A 103 -13.64 -1.36 -1.18
N PRO A 104 -14.91 -0.97 -0.93
CA PRO A 104 -15.25 -0.09 0.19
C PRO A 104 -14.79 -0.65 1.55
N TRP A 105 -14.88 -1.97 1.74
CA TRP A 105 -14.42 -2.63 2.96
C TRP A 105 -12.90 -2.63 3.08
N LEU A 106 -12.18 -2.84 1.98
CA LEU A 106 -10.71 -2.76 1.96
C LEU A 106 -10.22 -1.35 2.23
N LEU A 107 -10.88 -0.34 1.63
CA LEU A 107 -10.62 1.07 1.87
C LEU A 107 -10.91 1.46 3.32
N LEU A 108 -12.03 1.00 3.87
CA LEU A 108 -12.41 1.23 5.27
C LEU A 108 -11.37 0.63 6.22
N LEU A 109 -10.99 -0.64 6.01
CA LEU A 109 -10.00 -1.31 6.83
C LEU A 109 -8.65 -0.56 6.80
N ALA A 110 -8.17 -0.23 5.61
CA ALA A 110 -6.89 0.46 5.45
C ALA A 110 -6.93 1.88 6.03
N THR A 111 -8.04 2.60 5.86
CA THR A 111 -8.25 3.94 6.44
C THR A 111 -8.34 3.87 7.96
N ALA A 112 -9.06 2.90 8.52
CA ALA A 112 -9.19 2.69 9.96
C ALA A 112 -7.85 2.32 10.60
N LEU A 113 -7.09 1.41 9.97
CA LEU A 113 -5.72 1.06 10.41
C LEU A 113 -4.77 2.24 10.30
N PHE A 114 -4.92 3.10 9.29
CA PHE A 114 -4.12 4.32 9.17
C PHE A 114 -4.42 5.34 10.25
N ALA A 115 -5.70 5.61 10.48
CA ALA A 115 -6.17 6.52 11.51
C ALA A 115 -5.79 6.03 12.92
N GLY A 116 -6.03 4.74 13.18
CA GLY A 116 -5.80 4.08 14.46
C GLY A 116 -4.36 3.61 14.69
N GLY A 117 -3.53 3.51 13.66
CA GLY A 117 -2.19 2.91 13.70
C GLY A 117 -1.33 3.36 14.90
N PRO A 118 -1.19 4.67 15.18
CA PRO A 118 -0.40 5.15 16.32
C PRO A 118 -0.98 4.75 17.68
N ALA A 119 -2.30 4.65 17.80
CA ALA A 119 -2.96 4.20 19.02
C ALA A 119 -2.78 2.68 19.19
N ILE A 120 -2.92 1.92 18.09
CA ILE A 120 -2.69 0.48 18.04
C ILE A 120 -1.24 0.16 18.44
N LEU A 121 -0.26 0.79 17.80
CA LEU A 121 1.17 0.63 18.12
C LEU A 121 1.48 0.99 19.58
N ARG A 122 0.88 2.07 20.11
CA ARG A 122 1.03 2.43 21.53
C ARG A 122 0.39 1.40 22.47
N ALA A 123 -0.78 0.87 22.12
CA ALA A 123 -1.47 -0.15 22.92
C ALA A 123 -0.69 -1.48 22.95
N ILE A 124 -0.16 -1.91 21.81
CA ILE A 124 0.69 -3.10 21.70
C ILE A 124 1.95 -2.94 22.55
N ARG A 125 2.65 -1.79 22.43
CA ARG A 125 3.84 -1.50 23.26
C ARG A 125 3.54 -1.51 24.76
N ARG A 126 2.41 -0.93 25.19
CA ARG A 126 2.02 -0.90 26.61
C ARG A 126 1.73 -2.28 27.18
N ARG A 127 1.23 -3.20 26.36
CA ARG A 127 0.93 -4.58 26.76
C ARG A 127 2.18 -5.47 26.80
N GLY A 128 3.32 -4.99 26.31
CA GLY A 128 4.54 -5.80 26.26
C GLY A 128 4.36 -7.07 25.43
N VAL A 129 3.50 -7.04 24.40
CA VAL A 129 3.36 -8.16 23.46
C VAL A 129 4.68 -8.25 22.69
N SER A 130 5.62 -9.01 23.22
CA SER A 130 6.97 -9.13 22.67
C SER A 130 7.04 -10.16 21.54
N ASP A 131 6.16 -11.16 21.54
CA ASP A 131 6.04 -12.11 20.44
C ASP A 131 4.67 -12.79 20.49
N MET A 132 3.98 -12.87 19.36
CA MET A 132 2.84 -13.78 19.19
C MET A 132 3.28 -15.21 18.87
N GLY A 133 4.59 -15.47 18.87
CA GLY A 133 5.20 -16.73 18.48
C GLY A 133 5.28 -16.93 16.96
N PRO A 134 6.19 -17.78 16.46
CA PRO A 134 6.51 -17.88 15.05
C PRO A 134 5.30 -18.20 14.16
N ALA A 135 4.41 -19.10 14.61
CA ALA A 135 3.26 -19.54 13.82
C ALA A 135 2.25 -18.41 13.57
N ILE A 136 1.95 -17.60 14.60
CA ILE A 136 1.04 -16.47 14.46
C ILE A 136 1.70 -15.37 13.60
N SER A 137 2.99 -15.13 13.78
CA SER A 137 3.74 -14.18 12.97
C SER A 137 3.72 -14.55 11.47
N VAL A 138 3.85 -15.84 11.15
CA VAL A 138 3.68 -16.35 9.77
C VAL A 138 2.28 -16.05 9.25
N GLY A 139 1.24 -16.33 10.04
CA GLY A 139 -0.14 -16.07 9.67
C GLY A 139 -0.43 -14.59 9.40
N VAL A 140 0.09 -13.69 10.24
CA VAL A 140 -0.08 -12.24 10.09
C VAL A 140 0.63 -11.73 8.82
N VAL A 141 1.89 -12.12 8.60
CA VAL A 141 2.65 -11.72 7.42
C VAL A 141 1.99 -12.25 6.14
N LEU A 142 1.53 -13.50 6.16
CA LEU A 142 0.83 -14.11 5.03
C LEU A 142 -0.47 -13.36 4.71
N ALA A 143 -1.31 -13.08 5.72
CA ALA A 143 -2.58 -12.38 5.54
C ALA A 143 -2.39 -10.97 4.94
N VAL A 144 -1.44 -10.20 5.47
CA VAL A 144 -1.12 -8.86 4.93
C VAL A 144 -0.52 -8.95 3.52
N SER A 145 0.21 -10.02 3.22
CA SER A 145 0.80 -10.21 1.89
C SER A 145 -0.23 -10.63 0.84
N ILE A 146 -1.22 -11.45 1.20
CA ILE A 146 -2.38 -11.74 0.35
C ILE A 146 -3.14 -10.45 0.07
N TYR A 147 -3.40 -9.64 1.11
CA TYR A 147 -4.04 -8.34 0.94
C TYR A 147 -3.25 -7.43 0.00
N GLY A 148 -1.94 -7.30 0.23
CA GLY A 148 -1.08 -6.43 -0.57
C GLY A 148 -0.93 -6.91 -2.01
N GLY A 149 -1.00 -8.23 -2.21
CA GLY A 149 -1.01 -8.82 -3.54
C GLY A 149 -2.32 -8.59 -4.29
N TYR A 150 -3.45 -8.56 -3.58
CA TYR A 150 -4.79 -8.38 -4.11
C TYR A 150 -5.14 -6.91 -4.38
N PHE A 151 -4.92 -6.00 -3.42
CA PHE A 151 -5.40 -4.61 -3.49
C PHE A 151 -4.28 -3.56 -3.44
N ASN A 152 -3.17 -3.85 -2.73
CA ASN A 152 -2.02 -2.95 -2.54
C ASN A 152 -2.32 -1.57 -1.90
N GLY A 153 -3.58 -1.13 -1.79
CA GLY A 153 -3.93 0.16 -1.21
C GLY A 153 -3.72 0.22 0.30
N GLY A 154 -3.04 1.25 0.79
CA GLY A 154 -2.71 1.37 2.22
C GLY A 154 -1.77 0.26 2.74
N LEU A 155 -1.14 -0.52 1.84
CA LEU A 155 -0.29 -1.66 2.18
C LEU A 155 0.82 -1.31 3.18
N GLY A 156 1.49 -0.18 2.99
CA GLY A 156 2.58 0.23 3.88
C GLY A 156 2.16 0.34 5.34
N ILE A 157 0.91 0.70 5.59
CA ILE A 157 0.36 0.91 6.94
C ILE A 157 -0.03 -0.44 7.55
N MET A 158 -0.61 -1.32 6.74
CA MET A 158 -0.89 -2.70 7.15
C MET A 158 0.39 -3.45 7.50
N LEU A 159 1.47 -3.25 6.75
CA LEU A 159 2.78 -3.80 7.05
C LEU A 159 3.33 -3.26 8.38
N LEU A 160 3.28 -1.94 8.61
CA LEU A 160 3.72 -1.37 9.89
C LEU A 160 2.90 -1.88 11.09
N ALA A 161 1.58 -2.03 10.93
CA ALA A 161 0.72 -2.61 11.95
C ALA A 161 1.08 -4.08 12.22
N ALA A 162 1.28 -4.87 11.16
CA ALA A 162 1.70 -6.27 11.25
C ALA A 162 3.05 -6.41 11.97
N PHE A 163 4.05 -5.61 11.59
CA PHE A 163 5.36 -5.61 12.24
C PHE A 163 5.25 -5.32 13.74
N GLY A 164 4.41 -4.35 14.13
CA GLY A 164 4.15 -4.07 15.53
C GLY A 164 3.54 -5.26 16.28
N LEU A 165 2.67 -6.04 15.63
CA LEU A 165 2.08 -7.25 16.22
C LEU A 165 3.07 -8.40 16.36
N ILE A 166 4.05 -8.52 15.46
CA ILE A 166 5.06 -9.59 15.45
C ILE A 166 6.37 -9.19 16.15
N GLY A 167 6.33 -8.20 17.04
CA GLY A 167 7.43 -7.87 17.94
C GLY A 167 8.42 -6.80 17.46
N TYR A 168 8.22 -6.18 16.30
CA TYR A 168 9.10 -5.08 15.86
C TYR A 168 8.81 -3.82 16.67
N THR A 169 9.87 -3.17 17.15
CA THR A 169 9.77 -1.96 17.98
C THR A 169 10.50 -0.77 17.37
N ASN A 170 11.52 -0.99 16.56
CA ASN A 170 12.26 0.09 15.91
C ASN A 170 11.50 0.61 14.68
N LEU A 171 11.02 1.86 14.76
CA LEU A 171 10.29 2.49 13.67
C LEU A 171 11.14 2.66 12.39
N HIS A 172 12.46 2.83 12.50
CA HIS A 172 13.33 2.93 11.32
C HIS A 172 13.44 1.58 10.61
N ALA A 173 13.66 0.50 11.37
CA ALA A 173 13.72 -0.85 10.82
C ALA A 173 12.41 -1.29 10.19
N MET A 174 11.29 -1.03 10.87
CA MET A 174 9.95 -1.28 10.34
C MET A 174 9.71 -0.52 9.04
N ASN A 175 10.15 0.73 8.93
CA ASN A 175 9.99 1.52 7.71
C ASN A 175 10.86 0.99 6.56
N GLY A 176 12.09 0.57 6.84
CA GLY A 176 12.95 -0.09 5.87
C GLY A 176 12.33 -1.38 5.34
N LEU A 177 11.95 -2.29 6.24
CA LEU A 177 11.32 -3.56 5.88
C LEU A 177 9.98 -3.35 5.15
N LYS A 178 9.18 -2.37 5.56
CA LYS A 178 7.92 -1.98 4.91
C LYS A 178 8.16 -1.62 3.45
N ASN A 179 9.16 -0.80 3.16
CA ASN A 179 9.44 -0.39 1.79
C ASN A 179 9.92 -1.56 0.92
N VAL A 180 10.79 -2.43 1.46
CA VAL A 180 11.24 -3.65 0.77
C VAL A 180 10.06 -4.58 0.47
N LEU A 181 9.21 -4.87 1.46
CA LEU A 181 8.04 -5.72 1.24
C LEU A 181 7.03 -5.06 0.30
N SER A 182 6.78 -3.75 0.40
CA SER A 182 5.89 -3.06 -0.54
C SER A 182 6.41 -3.17 -1.98
N ALA A 183 7.72 -3.04 -2.18
CA ALA A 183 8.34 -3.22 -3.50
C ALA A 183 8.24 -4.66 -3.99
N LEU A 184 8.53 -5.64 -3.13
CA LEU A 184 8.43 -7.06 -3.45
C LEU A 184 7.01 -7.46 -3.84
N LEU A 185 6.02 -7.12 -3.01
CA LEU A 185 4.61 -7.43 -3.25
C LEU A 185 4.12 -6.76 -4.53
N SER A 186 4.43 -5.48 -4.70
CA SER A 186 4.03 -4.76 -5.91
C SER A 186 4.69 -5.34 -7.16
N LEU A 187 5.96 -5.75 -7.10
CA LEU A 187 6.65 -6.39 -8.21
C LEU A 187 6.01 -7.73 -8.57
N VAL A 188 5.83 -8.60 -7.59
CA VAL A 188 5.26 -9.94 -7.79
C VAL A 188 3.84 -9.85 -8.37
N SER A 189 2.98 -9.02 -7.78
CA SER A 189 1.63 -8.81 -8.30
C SER A 189 1.62 -8.14 -9.66
N SER A 190 2.48 -7.15 -9.89
CA SER A 190 2.56 -6.47 -11.20
C SER A 190 2.96 -7.45 -12.31
N VAL A 191 3.91 -8.35 -12.06
CA VAL A 191 4.28 -9.40 -13.02
C VAL A 191 3.06 -10.28 -13.33
N ALA A 192 2.33 -10.73 -12.30
CA ALA A 192 1.12 -11.53 -12.50
C ALA A 192 0.05 -10.79 -13.31
N PHE A 193 -0.17 -9.49 -13.03
CA PHE A 193 -1.15 -8.67 -13.75
C PHE A 193 -0.75 -8.34 -15.19
N VAL A 194 0.54 -8.18 -15.47
CA VAL A 194 1.07 -8.04 -16.84
C VAL A 194 0.83 -9.33 -17.62
N LEU A 195 1.12 -10.49 -17.02
CA LEU A 195 0.89 -11.79 -17.67
C LEU A 195 -0.60 -12.09 -17.91
N ALA A 196 -1.49 -11.54 -17.08
CA ALA A 196 -2.94 -11.67 -17.22
C ALA A 196 -3.57 -10.60 -18.13
N ASP A 197 -2.76 -9.75 -18.79
CA ASP A 197 -3.20 -8.66 -19.68
C ASP A 197 -4.21 -7.68 -19.03
N MET A 198 -4.02 -7.42 -17.74
CA MET A 198 -4.94 -6.56 -16.96
C MET A 198 -4.50 -5.09 -16.91
N ILE A 199 -3.35 -4.76 -17.47
CA ILE A 199 -2.72 -3.44 -17.34
C ILE A 199 -3.19 -2.51 -18.45
N SER A 200 -3.71 -1.35 -18.05
CA SER A 200 -4.02 -0.26 -18.97
C SER A 200 -2.77 0.60 -19.14
N TRP A 201 -1.96 0.28 -20.16
CA TRP A 201 -0.61 0.83 -20.35
C TRP A 201 -0.57 2.36 -20.52
N HIS A 202 -1.59 2.93 -21.18
CA HIS A 202 -1.65 4.37 -21.39
C HIS A 202 -1.81 5.11 -20.06
N GLU A 203 -2.76 4.69 -19.24
CA GLU A 203 -3.05 5.22 -17.92
C GLU A 203 -1.90 4.92 -16.96
N ALA A 204 -1.30 3.73 -17.02
CA ALA A 204 -0.13 3.34 -16.23
C ALA A 204 1.04 4.31 -16.44
N GLY A 205 1.36 4.62 -17.70
CA GLY A 205 2.45 5.53 -18.04
C GLY A 205 2.22 6.93 -17.50
N LEU A 206 1.00 7.46 -17.67
CA LEU A 206 0.61 8.78 -17.15
C LEU A 206 0.67 8.83 -15.62
N LEU A 207 0.11 7.82 -14.95
CA LEU A 207 0.12 7.73 -13.49
C LEU A 207 1.54 7.57 -12.95
N ALA A 208 2.35 6.69 -13.52
CA ALA A 208 3.72 6.46 -13.07
C ALA A 208 4.58 7.72 -13.23
N ALA A 209 4.50 8.41 -14.36
CA ALA A 209 5.25 9.65 -14.60
C ALA A 209 4.83 10.76 -13.61
N SER A 210 3.52 10.94 -13.44
CA SER A 210 2.96 11.95 -12.53
C SER A 210 3.27 11.62 -11.07
N ALA A 211 3.17 10.34 -10.69
CA ALA A 211 3.49 9.86 -9.36
C ALA A 211 4.99 9.93 -9.04
N ALA A 212 5.87 9.76 -10.02
CA ALA A 212 7.29 9.97 -9.83
C ALA A 212 7.60 11.44 -9.48
N LEU A 213 7.01 12.39 -10.24
CA LEU A 213 7.13 13.82 -9.95
C LEU A 213 6.53 14.18 -8.59
N GLY A 214 5.32 13.70 -8.31
CA GLY A 214 4.65 13.89 -7.04
C GLY A 214 5.43 13.32 -5.87
N GLY A 215 5.96 12.10 -6.00
CA GLY A 215 6.78 11.46 -4.98
C GLY A 215 8.08 12.22 -4.69
N TYR A 216 8.74 12.75 -5.73
CA TYR A 216 9.92 13.59 -5.57
C TYR A 216 9.62 14.89 -4.80
N VAL A 217 8.56 15.60 -5.20
CA VAL A 217 8.12 16.82 -4.51
C VAL A 217 7.69 16.48 -3.07
N GLY A 218 6.89 15.42 -2.90
CA GLY A 218 6.43 14.94 -1.60
C GLY A 218 7.56 14.60 -0.65
N ALA A 219 8.61 13.93 -1.13
CA ALA A 219 9.80 13.59 -0.34
C ALA A 219 10.60 14.82 0.11
N ARG A 220 10.63 15.90 -0.70
CA ARG A 220 11.26 17.17 -0.29
C ARG A 220 10.39 17.93 0.71
N VAL A 221 9.10 18.03 0.45
CA VAL A 221 8.16 18.77 1.28
C VAL A 221 8.00 18.09 2.65
N SER A 222 8.02 16.75 2.69
CA SER A 222 7.85 15.98 3.94
C SER A 222 8.91 16.28 4.99
N ARG A 223 10.14 16.60 4.59
CA ARG A 223 11.22 17.02 5.49
C ARG A 223 10.90 18.31 6.24
N GLY A 224 10.01 19.16 5.71
CA GLY A 224 9.55 20.39 6.33
C GLY A 224 8.26 20.25 7.16
N ILE A 225 7.60 19.09 7.13
CA ILE A 225 6.32 18.88 7.83
C ILE A 225 6.60 18.68 9.32
N ARG A 226 6.39 19.73 10.11
CA ARG A 226 6.51 19.68 11.58
C ARG A 226 5.29 19.06 12.28
N ARG A 227 4.12 19.07 11.63
CA ARG A 227 2.85 18.56 12.18
C ARG A 227 2.40 17.29 11.47
N LEU A 228 2.99 16.16 11.85
CA LEU A 228 2.63 14.82 11.35
C LEU A 228 1.14 14.48 11.57
N ASP A 229 0.50 15.05 12.59
CA ASP A 229 -0.91 14.81 12.87
C ASP A 229 -1.84 15.42 11.82
N LEU A 230 -1.52 16.61 11.30
CA LEU A 230 -2.30 17.26 10.23
C LEU A 230 -2.24 16.45 8.93
N LEU A 231 -1.05 15.97 8.59
CA LEU A 231 -0.82 15.11 7.44
C LEU A 231 -1.60 13.79 7.57
N ARG A 232 -1.58 13.18 8.75
CA ARG A 232 -2.37 11.97 9.01
C ARG A 232 -3.86 12.26 8.86
N MET A 233 -4.37 13.34 9.48
CA MET A 233 -5.78 13.73 9.33
C MET A 233 -6.17 13.98 7.88
N PHE A 234 -5.30 14.61 7.09
CA PHE A 234 -5.54 14.82 5.66
C PHE A 234 -5.68 13.49 4.91
N ILE A 235 -4.72 12.58 5.08
CA ILE A 235 -4.74 11.27 4.40
C ILE A 235 -5.92 10.42 4.87
N THR A 236 -6.22 10.43 6.18
CA THR A 236 -7.42 9.79 6.72
C THR A 236 -8.67 10.39 6.11
N GLY A 237 -8.77 11.72 6.01
CA GLY A 237 -9.90 12.41 5.39
C GLY A 237 -10.09 12.02 3.92
N VAL A 238 -9.00 11.94 3.15
CA VAL A 238 -9.04 11.44 1.77
C VAL A 238 -9.51 9.98 1.74
N GLY A 239 -8.92 9.10 2.55
CA GLY A 239 -9.32 7.69 2.64
C GLY A 239 -10.80 7.51 3.03
N THR A 240 -11.28 8.27 4.01
CA THR A 240 -12.68 8.28 4.45
C THR A 240 -13.61 8.79 3.36
N ALA A 241 -13.26 9.90 2.70
CA ALA A 241 -14.06 10.44 1.59
C ALA A 241 -14.16 9.44 0.44
N THR A 242 -13.05 8.82 0.05
CA THR A 242 -13.05 7.77 -0.98
C THR A 242 -13.87 6.56 -0.54
N THR A 243 -13.73 6.12 0.71
CA THR A 243 -14.51 5.00 1.26
C THR A 243 -16.01 5.27 1.17
N ILE A 244 -16.46 6.44 1.63
CA ILE A 244 -17.86 6.86 1.57
C ILE A 244 -18.34 6.94 0.11
N ALA A 245 -17.53 7.51 -0.78
CA ALA A 245 -17.88 7.61 -2.20
C ALA A 245 -18.09 6.24 -2.87
N PHE A 246 -17.35 5.21 -2.45
CA PHE A 246 -17.54 3.84 -2.93
C PHE A 246 -18.74 3.13 -2.27
N PHE A 247 -19.10 3.46 -1.03
CA PHE A 247 -20.30 2.93 -0.39
C PHE A 247 -21.61 3.53 -0.94
N LEU A 248 -21.56 4.76 -1.44
CA LEU A 248 -22.72 5.49 -1.98
C LEU A 248 -22.97 5.24 -3.47
N ARG A 249 -22.17 4.38 -4.11
CA ARG A 249 -22.21 4.09 -5.55
C ARG A 249 -22.83 2.73 -5.82
#